data_AF-A0A1L9U822-F1
#
_entry.id   AF-A0A1L9U822-F1
#
_cell.length_a   1.000
_cell.length_b   1.000
_cell.length_c   1.000
_cell.angle_alpha   90.00
_cell.angle_beta   90.00
_cell.angle_gamma   90.00
#
_symmetry.space_group_name_H-M   'P 1'
#
loop_
_entity.id
_entity.type
_entity.pdbx_description
1 polymer ?
#
loop_
_entity_poly.entity_id
_entity_poly.type
_entity_poly.pdbx_seq_one_letter_code
_entity_poly.pdbx_strand_id
1 'polypeptide(L)'
;MISTPEALLAFACWVPVTLAITWVTLGPAVAASFIPVWVLSVIYPFMKRLMPFPQVVLGAIIGGAVFPGWVGVTGELEHLDQALPLFFATAAWVVYFDVFYATQDLPDDKKAGVKSLAVWMGPNVKILLTGLGILQIAFFAMTALRAELSLIFWVLGVGVWAVSVPWHVLSLDLKDRHSGGWVFKANIKLGLYMTGVSLLEIFLLRMQHAPIKLSAYTMDRIDVHHHFIPPAYVEAYKNTPGDPSGWHLPQWTPESSLSLMDSHNTRTAILSLTAPGTSILAHSPSASASLAREINLYGAKMHREYPTRFGFFASLPHLTPDTIPAAIEEVIYALETLHADGITLYTRYSGTGYLGHDAFAPLWDELNRRQAVVFIHPTNTATDARDQPILVNPALPQPIIDYPHETCRTAVDLITSGTISRNPNVTIILSHGGGTLPILATRAANLLYDAKLTTITPETFLEQARSFYFDLALSGNEENMQSLVGRNGFAKRGHVLYGSDFPYAPVPTINKYVRMMGLRSASRAEDAVDQAIARDSAVKLFPRFQIAADVRRVRKTNYWGFLSAGLLIPAGISVAYYYRILVK
;
A
#
# COMPACT_ATOMS: atom_id res chain seq x y z
N MET A 1 -0.14 -6.29 60.02
CA MET A 1 -1.16 -5.97 58.97
C MET A 1 -1.18 -4.47 58.80
N ILE A 2 -1.15 -3.98 57.56
CA ILE A 2 -1.27 -2.56 57.24
C ILE A 2 -2.71 -2.11 57.58
N SER A 3 -2.87 -1.00 58.28
CA SER A 3 -4.18 -0.43 58.61
C SER A 3 -4.82 0.25 57.40
N THR A 4 -6.14 0.43 57.41
CA THR A 4 -6.86 1.13 56.31
C THR A 4 -6.28 2.53 56.01
N PRO A 5 -5.97 3.37 57.02
CA PRO A 5 -5.36 4.68 56.76
C PRO A 5 -3.95 4.59 56.15
N GLU A 6 -3.12 3.65 56.61
CA GLU A 6 -1.78 3.42 56.05
C GLU A 6 -1.85 2.94 54.60
N ALA A 7 -2.81 2.10 54.25
CA ALA A 7 -3.04 1.67 52.86
C ALA A 7 -3.50 2.84 51.97
N LEU A 8 -4.44 3.66 52.44
CA LEU A 8 -4.90 4.85 51.72
C LEU A 8 -3.78 5.87 51.51
N LEU A 9 -2.94 6.08 52.54
CA LEU A 9 -1.76 6.95 52.44
C LEU A 9 -0.75 6.40 51.43
N ALA A 10 -0.49 5.08 51.45
CA ALA A 10 0.39 4.44 50.48
C ALA A 10 -0.11 4.63 49.04
N PHE A 11 -1.42 4.46 48.79
CA PHE A 11 -2.00 4.70 47.47
C PHE A 11 -1.95 6.19 47.07
N ALA A 12 -2.23 7.10 48.01
CA ALA A 12 -2.17 8.54 47.76
C ALA A 12 -0.75 9.02 47.40
N CYS A 13 0.29 8.39 47.95
CA CYS A 13 1.67 8.66 47.57
C CYS A 13 2.09 7.96 46.27
N TRP A 14 1.64 6.72 46.02
CA TRP A 14 2.14 5.90 44.92
C TRP A 14 1.47 6.22 43.57
N VAL A 15 0.17 6.51 43.55
CA VAL A 15 -0.57 6.79 42.29
C VAL A 15 -0.01 8.01 41.54
N PRO A 16 0.25 9.18 42.20
CA PRO A 16 0.83 10.33 41.50
C PRO A 16 2.22 10.05 40.95
N VAL A 17 3.04 9.26 41.66
CA VAL A 17 4.38 8.86 41.20
C VAL A 17 4.27 7.98 39.96
N THR A 18 3.39 6.98 39.97
CA THR A 18 3.20 6.11 38.79
C THR A 18 2.60 6.86 37.61
N LEU A 19 1.70 7.81 37.86
CA LEU A 19 1.15 8.68 36.83
C LEU A 19 2.24 9.57 36.23
N ALA A 20 3.06 10.21 37.05
CA ALA A 20 4.16 11.05 36.59
C ALA A 20 5.17 10.25 35.76
N ILE A 21 5.56 9.06 36.22
CA ILE A 21 6.46 8.18 35.47
C ILE A 21 5.84 7.79 34.14
N THR A 22 4.57 7.37 34.12
CA THR A 22 3.86 6.97 32.89
C THR A 22 3.74 8.14 31.92
N TRP A 23 3.41 9.33 32.42
CA TRP A 23 3.31 10.55 31.63
C TRP A 23 4.64 10.92 30.99
N VAL A 24 5.73 10.87 31.75
CA VAL A 24 7.08 11.19 31.26
C VAL A 24 7.60 10.14 30.29
N THR A 25 7.33 8.86 30.53
CA THR A 25 7.92 7.75 29.75
C THR A 25 7.09 7.35 28.53
N LEU A 26 5.76 7.40 28.62
CA LEU A 26 4.82 6.90 27.60
C LEU A 26 3.90 7.98 27.04
N GLY A 27 3.98 9.21 27.56
CA GLY A 27 3.24 10.36 27.06
C GLY A 27 1.83 10.53 27.66
N PRO A 28 1.19 11.68 27.39
CA PRO A 28 -0.07 12.07 28.02
C PRO A 28 -1.25 11.17 27.63
N ALA A 29 -1.31 10.70 26.38
CA ALA A 29 -2.40 9.85 25.90
C ALA A 29 -2.40 8.48 26.60
N VAL A 30 -1.22 7.84 26.71
CA VAL A 30 -1.08 6.57 27.42
C VAL A 30 -1.38 6.75 28.91
N ALA A 31 -0.86 7.81 29.54
CA ALA A 31 -1.15 8.13 30.94
C ALA A 31 -2.66 8.33 31.20
N ALA A 32 -3.37 9.01 30.29
CA ALA A 32 -4.82 9.19 30.39
C ALA A 32 -5.58 7.85 30.33
N SER A 33 -5.15 6.92 29.46
CA SER A 33 -5.77 5.59 29.34
C SER A 33 -5.59 4.70 30.59
N PHE A 34 -4.61 4.99 31.45
CA PHE A 34 -4.40 4.27 32.72
C PHE A 34 -5.31 4.73 33.86
N ILE A 35 -5.97 5.90 33.74
CA ILE A 35 -6.79 6.47 34.83
C ILE A 35 -7.84 5.47 35.35
N PRO A 36 -8.65 4.78 34.50
CA PRO A 36 -9.61 3.80 34.99
C PRO A 36 -8.96 2.65 35.78
N VAL A 37 -7.78 2.19 35.35
CA VAL A 37 -7.04 1.10 35.99
C VAL A 37 -6.57 1.51 37.39
N TRP A 38 -6.04 2.72 37.56
CA TRP A 38 -5.61 3.23 38.87
C TRP A 38 -6.79 3.44 39.81
N VAL A 39 -7.89 4.02 39.32
CA VAL A 39 -9.11 4.21 40.12
C VAL A 39 -9.61 2.86 40.65
N LEU A 40 -9.73 1.86 39.78
CA LEU A 40 -10.17 0.53 40.20
C LEU A 40 -9.18 -0.13 41.16
N SER A 41 -7.87 0.06 40.97
CA SER A 41 -6.82 -0.49 41.84
C SER A 41 -6.88 0.06 43.27
N VAL A 42 -7.21 1.34 43.44
CA VAL A 42 -7.40 1.97 44.77
C VAL A 42 -8.62 1.38 45.47
N ILE A 43 -9.70 1.10 44.73
CA ILE A 43 -10.95 0.61 45.34
C ILE A 43 -10.90 -0.91 45.60
N TYR A 44 -10.15 -1.68 44.79
CA TYR A 44 -10.10 -3.14 44.85
C TYR A 44 -9.88 -3.76 46.24
N PRO A 45 -8.93 -3.29 47.08
CA PRO A 45 -8.71 -3.84 48.43
C PRO A 45 -9.95 -3.80 49.33
N PHE A 46 -10.88 -2.88 49.07
CA PHE A 46 -12.12 -2.72 49.82
C PHE A 46 -13.25 -3.64 49.33
N MET A 47 -13.17 -4.14 48.09
CA MET A 47 -14.28 -4.83 47.44
C MET A 47 -14.65 -6.15 48.09
N LYS A 48 -13.69 -6.84 48.72
CA LYS A 48 -13.97 -8.07 49.50
C LYS A 48 -14.93 -7.82 50.67
N ARG A 49 -15.02 -6.58 51.16
CA ARG A 49 -15.96 -6.18 52.22
C ARG A 49 -17.33 -5.77 51.68
N LEU A 50 -17.39 -5.30 50.43
CA LEU A 50 -18.58 -4.70 49.83
C LEU A 50 -19.39 -5.68 48.98
N MET A 51 -18.74 -6.66 48.33
CA MET A 51 -19.41 -7.56 47.37
C MET A 51 -18.84 -8.98 47.38
N PRO A 52 -19.65 -10.00 47.00
CA PRO A 52 -19.20 -11.39 46.94
C PRO A 52 -18.38 -11.74 45.70
N PHE A 53 -18.20 -10.82 44.75
CA PHE A 53 -17.47 -11.04 43.49
C PHE A 53 -16.29 -10.08 43.29
N PRO A 54 -15.41 -9.86 44.29
CA PRO A 54 -14.27 -8.97 44.19
C PRO A 54 -13.34 -9.32 43.02
N GLN A 55 -13.33 -10.59 42.58
CA GLN A 55 -12.57 -11.05 41.42
C GLN A 55 -12.97 -10.36 40.11
N VAL A 56 -14.23 -9.94 39.95
CA VAL A 56 -14.67 -9.22 38.75
C VAL A 56 -13.98 -7.87 38.65
N VAL A 57 -13.79 -7.19 39.79
CA VAL A 57 -13.05 -5.92 39.86
C VAL A 57 -11.57 -6.15 39.54
N LEU A 58 -10.97 -7.24 40.05
CA LEU A 58 -9.62 -7.65 39.69
C LEU A 58 -9.49 -7.90 38.17
N GLY A 59 -10.47 -8.60 37.59
CA GLY A 59 -10.54 -8.85 36.15
C GLY A 59 -10.61 -7.56 35.32
N ALA A 60 -11.40 -6.58 35.76
CA ALA A 60 -11.47 -5.28 35.10
C ALA A 60 -10.16 -4.48 35.19
N ILE A 61 -9.44 -4.58 36.31
CA ILE A 61 -8.12 -3.93 36.48
C ILE A 61 -7.09 -4.52 35.53
N ILE A 62 -6.91 -5.84 35.56
CA ILE A 62 -5.89 -6.52 34.77
C ILE A 62 -6.27 -6.52 33.28
N GLY A 63 -7.54 -6.76 32.95
CA GLY A 63 -8.03 -6.64 31.58
C GLY A 63 -7.93 -5.21 31.04
N GLY A 64 -8.16 -4.20 31.89
CA GLY A 64 -8.06 -2.79 31.53
C GLY A 64 -6.66 -2.36 31.08
N ALA A 65 -5.61 -3.10 31.48
CA ALA A 65 -4.25 -2.84 31.04
C ALA A 65 -4.03 -3.06 29.52
N VAL A 66 -5.00 -3.64 28.81
CA VAL A 66 -4.97 -3.77 27.34
C VAL A 66 -5.07 -2.39 26.66
N PHE A 67 -5.86 -1.45 27.19
CA PHE A 67 -6.09 -0.15 26.54
C PHE A 67 -4.83 0.73 26.51
N PRO A 68 -4.05 0.86 27.59
CA PRO A 68 -2.78 1.56 27.50
C PRO A 68 -1.77 0.90 26.56
N GLY A 69 -1.78 -0.43 26.45
CA GLY A 69 -0.99 -1.16 25.46
C GLY A 69 -1.38 -0.81 24.02
N TRP A 70 -2.69 -0.69 23.75
CA TRP A 70 -3.22 -0.24 22.46
C TRP A 70 -2.76 1.19 22.13
N VAL A 71 -3.06 2.13 23.03
CA VAL A 71 -2.72 3.56 22.86
C VAL A 71 -1.21 3.76 22.73
N GLY A 72 -0.40 2.97 23.43
CA GLY A 72 1.06 3.02 23.32
C GLY A 72 1.62 2.62 21.95
N VAL A 73 0.87 1.84 21.17
CA VAL A 73 1.26 1.43 19.81
C VAL A 73 0.63 2.33 18.75
N THR A 74 -0.64 2.69 18.90
CA THR A 74 -1.39 3.48 17.89
C THR A 74 -1.18 4.99 18.03
N GLY A 75 -0.90 5.48 19.23
CA GLY A 75 -0.85 6.92 19.54
C GLY A 75 -2.22 7.59 19.64
N GLU A 76 -3.31 6.83 19.50
CA GLU A 76 -4.68 7.35 19.40
C GLU A 76 -5.54 6.87 20.58
N LEU A 77 -6.33 7.78 21.14
CA LEU A 77 -7.41 7.47 22.09
C LEU A 77 -8.73 7.14 21.38
N GLU A 78 -8.76 7.33 20.06
CA GLU A 78 -9.87 6.96 19.20
C GLU A 78 -9.81 5.45 18.92
N HIS A 79 -10.95 4.82 18.64
CA HIS A 79 -11.06 3.40 18.30
C HIS A 79 -10.66 2.36 19.37
N LEU A 80 -10.77 2.70 20.66
CA LEU A 80 -10.56 1.72 21.76
C LEU A 80 -11.52 0.53 21.70
N ASP A 81 -12.63 0.63 20.96
CA ASP A 81 -13.58 -0.45 20.73
C ASP A 81 -12.95 -1.68 20.04
N GLN A 82 -11.85 -1.48 19.31
CA GLN A 82 -11.09 -2.58 18.70
C GLN A 82 -10.42 -3.47 19.76
N ALA A 83 -10.01 -2.91 20.90
CA ALA A 83 -9.37 -3.63 21.99
C ALA A 83 -10.37 -4.33 22.96
N LEU A 84 -11.67 -4.03 22.86
CA LEU A 84 -12.70 -4.56 23.76
C LEU A 84 -12.76 -6.09 23.84
N PRO A 85 -12.66 -6.87 22.75
CA PRO A 85 -12.66 -8.32 22.84
C PRO A 85 -11.47 -8.82 23.68
N LEU A 86 -10.29 -8.25 23.52
CA LEU A 86 -9.11 -8.67 24.29
C LEU A 86 -9.24 -8.26 25.77
N PHE A 87 -9.84 -7.11 26.06
CA PHE A 87 -10.21 -6.71 27.42
C PHE A 87 -11.14 -7.76 28.07
N PHE A 88 -12.24 -8.13 27.40
CA PHE A 88 -13.20 -9.09 27.96
C PHE A 88 -12.62 -10.51 28.07
N ALA A 89 -11.79 -10.94 27.12
CA ALA A 89 -11.07 -12.21 27.20
C ALA A 89 -10.18 -12.26 28.44
N THR A 90 -9.36 -11.22 28.63
CA THR A 90 -8.41 -11.13 29.76
C THR A 90 -9.14 -11.00 31.09
N ALA A 91 -10.19 -10.17 31.17
CA ALA A 91 -10.98 -10.02 32.39
C ALA A 91 -11.67 -11.33 32.79
N ALA A 92 -12.28 -12.04 31.84
CA ALA A 92 -12.89 -13.35 32.09
C ALA A 92 -11.85 -14.40 32.51
N TRP A 93 -10.66 -14.40 31.89
CA TRP A 93 -9.57 -15.29 32.24
C TRP A 93 -9.02 -15.03 33.66
N VAL A 94 -8.90 -13.77 34.06
CA VAL A 94 -8.44 -13.39 35.40
C VAL A 94 -9.42 -13.85 36.48
N VAL A 95 -10.72 -13.62 36.28
CA VAL A 95 -11.74 -14.16 37.18
C VAL A 95 -11.67 -15.69 37.21
N TYR A 96 -11.50 -16.32 36.05
CA TYR A 96 -11.45 -17.77 35.90
C TYR A 96 -10.31 -18.39 36.71
N PHE A 97 -9.06 -17.96 36.53
CA PHE A 97 -7.94 -18.56 37.27
C PHE A 97 -7.95 -18.20 38.76
N ASP A 98 -8.39 -16.98 39.12
CA ASP A 98 -8.43 -16.53 40.51
C ASP A 98 -9.50 -17.29 41.30
N VAL A 99 -10.59 -17.72 40.66
CA VAL A 99 -11.59 -18.61 41.26
C VAL A 99 -11.00 -19.99 41.54
N PHE A 100 -10.15 -20.57 40.67
CA PHE A 100 -9.45 -21.83 41.01
C PHE A 100 -8.55 -21.64 42.23
N TYR A 101 -7.80 -20.54 42.29
CA TYR A 101 -6.98 -20.23 43.46
C TYR A 101 -7.83 -20.09 44.73
N ALA A 102 -8.94 -19.35 44.67
CA ALA A 102 -9.86 -19.16 45.79
C ALA A 102 -10.55 -20.45 46.26
N THR A 103 -10.65 -21.50 45.42
CA THR A 103 -11.16 -22.81 45.88
C THR A 103 -10.20 -23.52 46.84
N GLN A 104 -8.90 -23.24 46.77
CA GLN A 104 -7.90 -23.78 47.71
C GLN A 104 -8.11 -23.22 49.12
N ASP A 105 -8.44 -21.94 49.22
CA ASP A 105 -8.61 -21.22 50.48
C ASP A 105 -10.05 -21.35 51.03
N LEU A 106 -10.95 -22.04 50.31
CA LEU A 106 -12.37 -22.16 50.65
C LEU A 106 -12.65 -22.62 52.10
N PRO A 107 -11.93 -23.60 52.69
CA PRO A 107 -12.14 -24.00 54.08
C PRO A 107 -11.80 -22.88 55.08
N ASP A 108 -10.74 -22.13 54.79
CA ASP A 108 -10.21 -21.06 55.66
C ASP A 108 -11.05 -19.78 55.50
N ASP A 109 -11.43 -19.43 54.27
CA ASP A 109 -12.31 -18.29 53.94
C ASP A 109 -13.69 -18.44 54.61
N LYS A 110 -14.26 -19.66 54.60
CA LYS A 110 -15.53 -19.95 55.31
C LYS A 110 -15.39 -19.76 56.82
N LYS A 111 -14.26 -20.17 57.40
CA LYS A 111 -13.98 -20.02 58.84
C LYS A 111 -13.76 -18.54 59.22
N ALA A 112 -13.16 -17.76 58.32
CA ALA A 112 -12.87 -16.34 58.50
C ALA A 112 -14.03 -15.40 58.11
N GLY A 113 -15.14 -15.93 57.55
CA GLY A 113 -16.29 -15.14 57.10
C GLY A 113 -16.01 -14.26 55.87
N VAL A 114 -15.00 -14.60 55.08
CA VAL A 114 -14.59 -13.84 53.90
C VAL A 114 -15.53 -14.13 52.74
N LYS A 115 -15.98 -13.07 52.05
CA LYS A 115 -16.83 -13.18 50.85
C LYS A 115 -15.96 -13.35 49.60
N SER A 116 -16.28 -14.34 48.75
CA SER A 116 -15.61 -14.59 47.47
C SER A 116 -16.55 -15.31 46.49
N LEU A 117 -16.25 -15.25 45.19
CA LEU A 117 -17.03 -15.96 44.16
C LEU A 117 -17.06 -17.47 44.40
N ALA A 118 -15.96 -18.05 44.89
CA ALA A 118 -15.90 -19.47 45.25
C ALA A 118 -16.81 -19.81 46.44
N VAL A 119 -16.83 -18.96 47.48
CA VAL A 119 -17.73 -19.12 48.65
C VAL A 119 -19.19 -18.95 48.24
N TRP A 120 -19.50 -17.94 47.43
CA TRP A 120 -20.86 -17.62 47.00
C TRP A 120 -21.46 -18.67 46.06
N MET A 121 -20.68 -19.15 45.08
CA MET A 121 -21.14 -20.18 44.13
C MET A 121 -21.21 -21.58 44.75
N GLY A 122 -20.38 -21.86 45.77
CA GLY A 122 -20.36 -23.13 46.47
C GLY A 122 -20.25 -24.34 45.51
N PRO A 123 -21.18 -25.31 45.55
CA PRO A 123 -21.16 -26.48 44.66
C PRO A 123 -21.23 -26.13 43.17
N ASN A 124 -21.78 -24.96 42.81
CA ASN A 124 -22.00 -24.53 41.44
C ASN A 124 -20.79 -23.83 40.81
N VAL A 125 -19.64 -23.79 41.49
CA VAL A 125 -18.45 -23.08 41.00
C VAL A 125 -17.97 -23.59 39.64
N LYS A 126 -18.14 -24.89 39.34
CA LYS A 126 -17.81 -25.44 38.02
C LYS A 126 -18.68 -24.87 36.88
N ILE A 127 -19.94 -24.51 37.16
CA ILE A 127 -20.84 -23.90 36.16
C ILE A 127 -20.34 -22.49 35.82
N LEU A 128 -20.01 -21.68 36.83
CA LEU A 128 -19.40 -20.37 36.63
C LEU A 128 -18.10 -20.48 35.82
N LEU A 129 -17.20 -21.40 36.21
CA LEU A 129 -15.92 -21.61 35.53
C LEU A 129 -16.13 -22.03 34.07
N THR A 130 -17.13 -22.86 33.79
CA THR A 130 -17.49 -23.24 32.42
C THR A 130 -17.95 -22.02 31.61
N GLY A 131 -18.83 -21.19 32.17
CA GLY A 131 -19.30 -19.96 31.51
C GLY A 131 -18.16 -18.98 31.22
N LEU A 132 -17.29 -18.73 32.20
CA LEU A 132 -16.09 -17.88 32.02
C LEU A 132 -15.10 -18.50 31.03
N GLY A 133 -15.01 -19.83 30.98
CA GLY A 133 -14.23 -20.58 30.00
C GLY A 133 -14.72 -20.38 28.57
N ILE A 134 -16.03 -20.44 28.35
CA ILE A 134 -16.63 -20.18 27.04
C ILE A 134 -16.42 -18.72 26.62
N LEU A 135 -16.66 -17.77 27.54
CA LEU A 135 -16.51 -16.33 27.26
C LEU A 135 -15.07 -15.97 26.87
N GLN A 136 -14.07 -16.44 27.62
CA GLN A 136 -12.68 -16.12 27.27
C GLN A 136 -12.27 -16.71 25.91
N ILE A 137 -12.70 -17.93 25.56
CA ILE A 137 -12.41 -18.53 24.25
C ILE A 137 -13.09 -17.71 23.14
N ALA A 138 -14.36 -17.36 23.31
CA ALA A 138 -15.12 -16.60 22.32
C ALA A 138 -14.47 -15.23 22.06
N PHE A 139 -14.07 -14.53 23.12
CA PHE A 139 -13.44 -13.22 22.99
C PHE A 139 -12.00 -13.30 22.46
N PHE A 140 -11.20 -14.30 22.83
CA PHE A 140 -9.89 -14.53 22.19
C PHE A 140 -10.03 -14.85 20.70
N ALA A 141 -11.03 -15.64 20.31
CA ALA A 141 -11.34 -15.91 18.91
C ALA A 141 -11.77 -14.64 18.16
N MET A 142 -12.60 -13.79 18.78
CA MET A 142 -12.97 -12.49 18.21
C MET A 142 -11.76 -11.56 18.05
N THR A 143 -10.85 -11.52 19.02
CA THR A 143 -9.58 -10.78 18.89
C THR A 143 -8.77 -11.32 17.72
N ALA A 144 -8.63 -12.63 17.59
CA ALA A 144 -7.87 -13.26 16.51
C ALA A 144 -8.48 -13.00 15.13
N LEU A 145 -9.82 -12.99 15.01
CA LEU A 145 -10.51 -12.63 13.77
C LEU A 145 -10.28 -11.16 13.40
N ARG A 146 -10.44 -10.23 14.35
CA ARG A 146 -10.29 -8.80 14.08
C ARG A 146 -8.86 -8.39 13.77
N ALA A 147 -7.88 -9.07 14.37
CA ALA A 147 -6.48 -8.84 14.11
C ALA A 147 -5.93 -9.66 12.93
N GLU A 148 -6.80 -10.40 12.20
CA GLU A 148 -6.44 -11.23 11.05
C GLU A 148 -5.27 -12.19 11.33
N LEU A 149 -5.24 -12.76 12.54
CA LEU A 149 -4.13 -13.60 12.99
C LEU A 149 -4.03 -14.89 12.19
N SER A 150 -2.81 -15.38 12.02
CA SER A 150 -2.50 -16.52 11.16
C SER A 150 -3.16 -17.82 11.63
N LEU A 151 -3.23 -18.80 10.72
CA LEU A 151 -3.68 -20.16 11.05
C LEU A 151 -2.85 -20.78 12.19
N ILE A 152 -1.58 -20.39 12.34
CA ILE A 152 -0.71 -20.86 13.42
C ILE A 152 -1.24 -20.35 14.76
N PHE A 153 -1.62 -19.08 14.87
CA PHE A 153 -2.23 -18.54 16.08
C PHE A 153 -3.60 -19.17 16.37
N TRP A 154 -4.39 -19.45 15.34
CA TRP A 154 -5.67 -20.16 15.50
C TRP A 154 -5.50 -21.56 16.09
N VAL A 155 -4.54 -22.34 15.60
CA VAL A 155 -4.30 -23.71 16.06
C VAL A 155 -3.56 -23.73 17.39
N LEU A 156 -2.42 -23.04 17.47
CA LEU A 156 -1.54 -23.09 18.63
C LEU A 156 -1.99 -22.17 19.77
N GLY A 157 -2.67 -21.07 19.48
CA GLY A 157 -3.21 -20.15 20.48
C GLY A 157 -4.62 -20.56 20.88
N VAL A 158 -5.61 -20.18 20.06
CA VAL A 158 -7.04 -20.37 20.39
C VAL A 158 -7.40 -21.85 20.53
N GLY A 159 -6.89 -22.73 19.66
CA GLY A 159 -7.16 -24.17 19.71
C GLY A 159 -6.65 -24.85 20.98
N VAL A 160 -5.39 -24.60 21.36
CA VAL A 160 -4.82 -25.13 22.61
C VAL A 160 -5.55 -24.57 23.84
N TRP A 161 -5.93 -23.29 23.80
CA TRP A 161 -6.72 -22.67 24.85
C TRP A 161 -8.10 -23.34 24.99
N ALA A 162 -8.77 -23.62 23.87
CA ALA A 162 -10.08 -24.26 23.81
C ALA A 162 -10.08 -25.72 24.31
N VAL A 163 -8.95 -26.42 24.25
CA VAL A 163 -8.79 -27.76 24.83
C VAL A 163 -8.44 -27.69 26.32
N SER A 164 -7.57 -26.74 26.69
CA SER A 164 -7.05 -26.62 28.06
C SER A 164 -8.10 -26.14 29.06
N VAL A 165 -8.98 -25.23 28.64
CA VAL A 165 -10.04 -24.66 29.50
C VAL A 165 -11.04 -25.73 29.98
N PRO A 166 -11.62 -26.60 29.12
CA PRO A 166 -12.42 -27.73 29.58
C PRO A 166 -11.65 -28.65 30.53
N TRP A 167 -10.38 -28.96 30.21
CA TRP A 167 -9.56 -29.83 31.04
C TRP A 167 -9.32 -29.27 32.45
N HIS A 168 -9.09 -27.96 32.60
CA HIS A 168 -8.97 -27.29 33.90
C HIS A 168 -10.24 -27.47 34.75
N VAL A 169 -11.43 -27.26 34.18
CA VAL A 169 -12.71 -27.39 34.90
C VAL A 169 -12.97 -28.84 35.31
N LEU A 170 -12.64 -29.79 34.45
CA LEU A 170 -12.79 -31.22 34.72
C LEU A 170 -11.81 -31.68 35.82
N SER A 171 -10.58 -31.16 35.82
CA SER A 171 -9.52 -31.53 36.76
C SER A 171 -9.66 -30.93 38.16
N LEU A 172 -10.53 -29.93 38.34
CA LEU A 172 -10.82 -29.39 39.66
C LEU A 172 -11.64 -30.38 40.48
N ASP A 173 -11.12 -30.81 41.62
CA ASP A 173 -11.87 -31.60 42.61
C ASP A 173 -12.16 -30.74 43.84
N LEU A 174 -13.43 -30.37 44.04
CA LEU A 174 -13.85 -29.53 45.16
C LEU A 174 -13.69 -30.22 46.53
N LYS A 175 -13.42 -31.53 46.55
CA LYS A 175 -13.11 -32.28 47.78
C LYS A 175 -11.63 -32.26 48.12
N ASP A 176 -10.76 -32.02 47.14
CA ASP A 176 -9.31 -31.90 47.33
C ASP A 176 -8.87 -30.44 47.24
N ARG A 177 -8.50 -29.86 48.39
CA ARG A 177 -7.98 -28.48 48.49
C ARG A 177 -6.75 -28.23 47.61
N HIS A 178 -5.96 -29.25 47.28
CA HIS A 178 -4.75 -29.09 46.46
C HIS A 178 -5.04 -29.04 44.96
N SER A 179 -6.19 -29.55 44.52
CA SER A 179 -6.55 -29.60 43.10
C SER A 179 -6.67 -28.19 42.49
N GLY A 180 -7.27 -27.23 43.20
CA GLY A 180 -7.40 -25.84 42.75
C GLY A 180 -6.07 -25.15 42.53
N GLY A 181 -5.12 -25.32 43.46
CA GLY A 181 -3.77 -24.78 43.34
C GLY A 181 -2.97 -25.39 42.19
N TRP A 182 -3.18 -26.68 41.90
CA TRP A 182 -2.56 -27.34 40.75
C TRP A 182 -3.11 -26.82 39.42
N VAL A 183 -4.43 -26.70 39.29
CA VAL A 183 -5.08 -26.14 38.09
C VAL A 183 -4.70 -24.66 37.89
N PHE A 184 -4.56 -23.90 38.97
CA PHE A 184 -4.08 -22.52 38.93
C PHE A 184 -2.65 -22.44 38.34
N LYS A 185 -1.72 -23.31 38.79
CA LYS A 185 -0.38 -23.40 38.20
C LYS A 185 -0.40 -23.80 36.73
N ALA A 186 -1.32 -24.68 36.33
CA ALA A 186 -1.50 -25.03 34.92
C ALA A 186 -1.98 -23.83 34.09
N ASN A 187 -2.88 -22.99 34.63
CA ASN A 187 -3.32 -21.75 33.98
C ASN A 187 -2.18 -20.74 33.79
N ILE A 188 -1.28 -20.60 34.78
CA ILE A 188 -0.09 -19.74 34.63
C ILE A 188 0.77 -20.23 33.46
N LYS A 189 1.00 -21.54 33.36
CA LYS A 189 1.76 -22.14 32.24
C LYS A 189 1.07 -21.89 30.90
N LEU A 190 -0.25 -22.02 30.84
CA LEU A 190 -1.03 -21.75 29.65
C LEU A 190 -0.94 -20.28 29.23
N GLY A 191 -0.97 -19.35 30.19
CA GLY A 191 -0.74 -17.93 29.94
C GLY A 191 0.63 -17.63 29.35
N LEU A 192 1.70 -18.16 29.96
CA LEU A 192 3.07 -18.03 29.44
C LEU A 192 3.22 -18.65 28.04
N TYR A 193 2.56 -19.80 27.82
CA TYR A 193 2.53 -20.44 26.52
C TYR A 193 1.84 -19.56 25.47
N MET A 194 0.68 -18.96 25.78
CA MET A 194 0.01 -18.01 24.88
C MET A 194 0.87 -16.78 24.61
N THR A 195 1.59 -16.25 25.60
CA THR A 195 2.59 -15.19 25.36
C THR A 195 3.65 -15.64 24.36
N GLY A 196 4.16 -16.87 24.49
CA GLY A 196 5.10 -17.45 23.53
C GLY A 196 4.51 -17.58 22.11
N VAL A 197 3.25 -18.01 21.99
CA VAL A 197 2.54 -18.08 20.71
C VAL A 197 2.30 -16.68 20.13
N SER A 198 1.92 -15.70 20.94
CA SER A 198 1.78 -14.30 20.50
C SER A 198 3.11 -13.70 20.06
N LEU A 199 4.21 -14.00 20.75
CA LEU A 199 5.56 -13.59 20.33
C LEU A 199 6.00 -14.29 19.05
N LEU A 200 5.66 -15.57 18.89
CA LEU A 200 5.88 -16.32 17.64
C LEU A 200 5.06 -15.71 16.50
N GLU A 201 3.80 -15.36 16.72
CA GLU A 201 2.95 -14.70 15.74
C GLU A 201 3.52 -13.34 15.35
N ILE A 202 3.90 -12.51 16.33
CA ILE A 202 4.59 -11.24 16.07
C ILE A 202 5.90 -11.49 15.34
N PHE A 203 6.66 -12.52 15.68
CA PHE A 203 7.89 -12.89 14.98
C PHE A 203 7.64 -13.38 13.56
N LEU A 204 6.58 -14.14 13.31
CA LEU A 204 6.18 -14.62 11.98
C LEU A 204 5.66 -13.48 11.12
N LEU A 205 4.81 -12.61 11.66
CA LEU A 205 4.39 -11.35 11.03
C LEU A 205 5.59 -10.46 10.75
N ARG A 206 6.51 -10.35 11.71
CA ARG A 206 7.80 -9.68 11.52
C ARG A 206 8.74 -10.46 10.64
N MET A 207 8.59 -11.75 10.33
CA MET A 207 9.44 -12.43 9.33
C MET A 207 8.83 -12.28 7.95
N GLN A 208 7.51 -12.25 7.86
CA GLN A 208 6.76 -11.82 6.68
C GLN A 208 7.02 -10.33 6.36
N HIS A 209 7.39 -9.52 7.36
CA HIS A 209 7.65 -8.07 7.20
C HIS A 209 9.09 -7.62 7.50
N ALA A 210 9.96 -8.47 8.05
CA ALA A 210 11.37 -8.17 8.23
C ALA A 210 12.04 -8.26 6.87
N PRO A 211 13.03 -7.41 6.61
CA PRO A 211 13.89 -7.57 5.46
C PRO A 211 14.76 -8.81 5.71
N ILE A 212 14.22 -9.99 5.42
CA ILE A 212 15.03 -11.19 5.33
C ILE A 212 16.00 -10.96 4.16
N LYS A 213 17.29 -10.80 4.47
CA LYS A 213 18.41 -10.94 3.51
C LYS A 213 18.56 -12.42 3.08
N LEU A 214 17.47 -13.06 2.70
CA LEU A 214 17.45 -14.28 1.89
C LEU A 214 16.90 -13.82 0.55
N SER A 215 17.79 -13.37 -0.35
CA SER A 215 17.52 -13.24 -1.80
C SER A 215 16.04 -12.94 -2.08
N ALA A 216 15.52 -11.85 -1.52
CA ALA A 216 14.19 -11.39 -1.88
C ALA A 216 14.27 -11.19 -3.39
N TYR A 217 13.33 -11.75 -4.13
CA TYR A 217 12.98 -11.13 -5.40
C TYR A 217 12.37 -9.77 -4.99
N THR A 218 13.22 -8.80 -4.70
CA THR A 218 12.84 -7.40 -4.63
C THR A 218 12.26 -7.10 -6.00
N MET A 219 11.01 -6.65 -6.03
CA MET A 219 10.50 -6.04 -7.26
C MET A 219 11.30 -4.74 -7.41
N ASP A 220 12.48 -4.83 -8.03
CA ASP A 220 13.36 -3.73 -8.36
C ASP A 220 12.63 -2.81 -9.34
N ARG A 221 11.68 -1.98 -8.85
CA ARG A 221 10.73 -1.32 -9.75
C ARG A 221 11.44 -0.39 -10.71
N ILE A 222 10.85 -0.20 -11.88
CA ILE A 222 11.18 0.89 -12.78
C ILE A 222 9.98 1.84 -12.79
N ASP A 223 10.19 3.02 -12.23
CA ASP A 223 9.23 4.11 -12.25
C ASP A 223 9.39 4.90 -13.56
N VAL A 224 8.42 4.76 -14.47
CA VAL A 224 8.48 5.45 -15.78
C VAL A 224 7.84 6.84 -15.75
N HIS A 225 7.27 7.24 -14.61
CA HIS A 225 6.60 8.52 -14.44
C HIS A 225 7.13 9.17 -13.17
N HIS A 226 8.34 9.72 -13.29
CA HIS A 226 9.04 10.37 -12.21
C HIS A 226 9.59 11.71 -12.70
N HIS A 227 9.18 12.79 -12.06
CA HIS A 227 9.59 14.12 -12.47
C HIS A 227 10.87 14.57 -11.78
N PHE A 228 11.60 15.40 -12.50
CA PHE A 228 12.73 16.15 -11.99
C PHE A 228 12.55 17.64 -12.28
N ILE A 229 13.22 18.47 -11.48
CA ILE A 229 13.11 19.93 -11.59
C ILE A 229 14.52 20.51 -11.67
N PRO A 230 15.13 20.54 -12.87
CA PRO A 230 16.48 21.06 -13.06
C PRO A 230 16.57 22.54 -12.67
N PRO A 231 17.74 23.03 -12.22
CA PRO A 231 17.94 24.43 -11.86
C PRO A 231 17.55 25.42 -12.97
N ALA A 232 17.84 25.09 -14.24
CA ALA A 232 17.47 25.92 -15.39
C ALA A 232 15.94 26.10 -15.51
N TYR A 233 15.17 25.06 -15.19
CA TYR A 233 13.71 25.14 -15.19
C TYR A 233 13.18 25.97 -14.01
N VAL A 234 13.79 25.84 -12.83
CA VAL A 234 13.45 26.69 -11.68
C VAL A 234 13.65 28.17 -12.02
N GLU A 235 14.74 28.50 -12.72
CA GLU A 235 15.03 29.88 -13.12
C GLU A 235 14.06 30.37 -14.20
N ALA A 236 13.76 29.56 -15.21
CA ALA A 236 12.73 29.90 -16.20
C ALA A 236 11.37 30.12 -15.53
N TYR A 237 10.98 29.26 -14.58
CA TYR A 237 9.71 29.36 -13.86
C TYR A 237 9.58 30.68 -13.09
N LYS A 238 10.61 31.11 -12.35
CA LYS A 238 10.60 32.38 -11.60
C LYS A 238 10.39 33.62 -12.47
N ASN A 239 10.82 33.55 -13.72
CA ASN A 239 10.75 34.66 -14.68
C ASN A 239 9.46 34.62 -15.53
N THR A 240 8.48 33.81 -15.15
CA THR A 240 7.20 33.65 -15.85
C THR A 240 6.03 33.67 -14.84
N PRO A 241 4.77 33.80 -15.28
CA PRO A 241 3.60 33.73 -14.39
C PRO A 241 3.42 32.39 -13.65
N GLY A 242 4.25 31.38 -13.90
CA GLY A 242 4.21 30.06 -13.27
C GLY A 242 3.46 29.02 -14.11
N ASP A 243 3.02 27.93 -13.46
CA ASP A 243 2.28 26.85 -14.12
C ASP A 243 0.83 27.27 -14.42
N PRO A 244 0.41 27.29 -15.70
CA PRO A 244 -0.95 27.66 -16.10
C PRO A 244 -2.03 26.68 -15.60
N SER A 245 -1.65 25.52 -15.05
CA SER A 245 -2.57 24.54 -14.45
C SER A 245 -3.08 24.94 -13.06
N GLY A 246 -2.39 25.87 -12.40
CA GLY A 246 -2.66 26.28 -11.02
C GLY A 246 -1.98 25.41 -9.98
N TRP A 247 -1.10 24.50 -10.39
CA TRP A 247 -0.22 23.79 -9.49
C TRP A 247 1.01 24.62 -9.13
N HIS A 248 1.59 24.36 -7.95
CA HIS A 248 2.82 25.04 -7.52
C HIS A 248 4.04 24.21 -7.93
N LEU A 249 5.16 24.89 -8.17
CA LEU A 249 6.45 24.23 -8.37
C LEU A 249 6.91 23.60 -7.04
N PRO A 250 7.00 22.27 -6.92
CA PRO A 250 7.45 21.63 -5.70
C PRO A 250 8.98 21.74 -5.56
N GLN A 251 9.49 21.49 -4.35
CA GLN A 251 10.92 21.35 -4.14
C GLN A 251 11.38 19.96 -4.56
N TRP A 252 12.54 19.90 -5.21
CA TRP A 252 13.11 18.66 -5.71
C TRP A 252 14.63 18.69 -5.62
N THR A 253 15.21 17.56 -5.23
CA THR A 253 16.64 17.29 -5.37
C THR A 253 16.85 15.85 -5.85
N PRO A 254 18.02 15.50 -6.40
CA PRO A 254 18.34 14.10 -6.68
C PRO A 254 18.18 13.19 -5.44
N GLU A 255 18.56 13.68 -4.26
CA GLU A 255 18.47 12.95 -2.99
C GLU A 255 17.03 12.71 -2.56
N SER A 256 16.11 13.66 -2.80
CA SER A 256 14.69 13.44 -2.49
C SER A 256 14.09 12.33 -3.36
N SER A 257 14.50 12.26 -4.63
CA SER A 257 14.13 11.16 -5.54
C SER A 257 14.69 9.82 -5.05
N LEU A 258 15.99 9.77 -4.74
CA LEU A 258 16.64 8.56 -4.22
C LEU A 258 15.99 8.07 -2.92
N SER A 259 15.67 8.98 -2.00
CA SER A 259 15.00 8.65 -0.74
C SER A 259 13.61 8.06 -0.98
N LEU A 260 12.81 8.64 -1.89
CA LEU A 260 11.51 8.06 -2.24
C LEU A 260 11.70 6.67 -2.85
N MET A 261 12.61 6.56 -3.83
CA MET A 261 12.88 5.31 -4.52
C MET A 261 13.27 4.18 -3.57
N ASP A 262 14.19 4.45 -2.64
CA ASP A 262 14.65 3.48 -1.65
C ASP A 262 13.50 3.04 -0.72
N SER A 263 12.62 3.97 -0.31
CA SER A 263 11.47 3.65 0.53
C SER A 263 10.37 2.83 -0.17
N HIS A 264 10.38 2.77 -1.50
CA HIS A 264 9.37 2.09 -2.31
C HIS A 264 9.89 0.85 -3.06
N ASN A 265 11.14 0.45 -2.83
CA ASN A 265 11.84 -0.59 -3.61
C ASN A 265 11.93 -0.25 -5.12
N THR A 266 11.99 1.03 -5.46
CA THR A 266 12.19 1.48 -6.84
C THR A 266 13.68 1.52 -7.14
N ARG A 267 14.12 0.63 -8.04
CA ARG A 267 15.53 0.59 -8.46
C ARG A 267 15.86 1.77 -9.36
N THR A 268 14.98 2.03 -10.32
CA THR A 268 15.23 2.98 -11.41
C THR A 268 14.05 3.91 -11.56
N ALA A 269 14.30 5.19 -11.77
CA ALA A 269 13.32 6.18 -12.20
C ALA A 269 13.73 6.74 -13.57
N ILE A 270 12.77 6.86 -14.49
CA ILE A 270 12.95 7.54 -15.78
C ILE A 270 12.46 8.97 -15.60
N LEU A 271 13.41 9.89 -15.52
CA LEU A 271 13.16 11.30 -15.24
C LEU A 271 12.50 12.00 -16.43
N SER A 272 11.47 12.80 -16.19
CA SER A 272 10.85 13.66 -17.20
C SER A 272 10.49 15.03 -16.63
N LEU A 273 10.52 16.07 -17.46
CA LEU A 273 10.05 17.37 -17.04
C LEU A 273 8.52 17.39 -17.13
N THR A 274 7.84 17.76 -16.05
CA THR A 274 6.38 17.84 -16.06
C THR A 274 5.86 19.02 -16.89
N ALA A 275 4.54 19.09 -17.07
CA ALA A 275 3.88 20.21 -17.73
C ALA A 275 4.10 21.56 -17.00
N PRO A 276 4.09 22.70 -17.73
CA PRO A 276 3.97 22.84 -19.18
C PRO A 276 5.28 22.58 -19.94
N GLY A 277 6.34 22.16 -19.24
CA GLY A 277 7.67 21.97 -19.80
C GLY A 277 8.26 23.24 -20.37
N THR A 278 9.01 23.11 -21.46
CA THR A 278 9.63 24.22 -22.18
C THR A 278 8.61 25.18 -22.80
N SER A 279 7.32 24.82 -22.84
CA SER A 279 6.22 25.68 -23.26
C SER A 279 5.96 26.82 -22.29
N ILE A 280 6.55 26.82 -21.09
CA ILE A 280 6.57 28.00 -20.22
C ILE A 280 7.23 29.22 -20.90
N LEU A 281 8.07 28.97 -21.92
CA LEU A 281 8.69 29.97 -22.78
C LEU A 281 8.14 29.91 -24.22
N ALA A 282 6.87 29.53 -24.43
CA ALA A 282 6.27 29.38 -25.75
C ALA A 282 6.34 30.65 -26.63
N HIS A 283 6.42 31.84 -26.00
CA HIS A 283 6.56 33.12 -26.69
C HIS A 283 7.94 33.34 -27.32
N SER A 284 8.94 32.54 -26.96
CA SER A 284 10.31 32.64 -27.48
C SER A 284 10.82 31.25 -27.90
N PRO A 285 10.68 30.90 -29.19
CA PRO A 285 11.15 29.62 -29.73
C PRO A 285 12.61 29.31 -29.40
N SER A 286 13.49 30.31 -29.49
CA SER A 286 14.91 30.16 -29.19
C SER A 286 15.17 29.90 -27.70
N ALA A 287 14.49 30.63 -26.80
CA ALA A 287 14.64 30.41 -25.37
C ALA A 287 14.06 29.06 -24.94
N SER A 288 12.93 28.64 -25.53
CA SER A 288 12.35 27.32 -25.31
C SER A 288 13.29 26.19 -25.76
N ALA A 289 13.97 26.33 -26.90
CA ALA A 289 14.97 25.38 -27.38
C ALA A 289 16.22 25.34 -26.49
N SER A 290 16.76 26.48 -26.08
CA SER A 290 17.88 26.55 -25.13
C SER A 290 17.53 25.88 -23.81
N LEU A 291 16.34 26.15 -23.27
CA LEU A 291 15.86 25.53 -22.04
C LEU A 291 15.75 24.01 -22.20
N ALA A 292 15.19 23.52 -23.32
CA ALA A 292 15.12 22.08 -23.63
C ALA A 292 16.50 21.43 -23.55
N ARG A 293 17.50 22.04 -24.21
CA ARG A 293 18.89 21.55 -24.21
C ARG A 293 19.48 21.51 -22.80
N GLU A 294 19.27 22.55 -22.00
CA GLU A 294 19.78 22.60 -20.61
C GLU A 294 19.15 21.53 -19.71
N ILE A 295 17.84 21.33 -19.81
CA ILE A 295 17.11 20.25 -19.12
C ILE A 295 17.69 18.89 -19.52
N ASN A 296 17.88 18.66 -20.81
CA ASN A 296 18.38 17.39 -21.34
C ASN A 296 19.83 17.13 -20.92
N LEU A 297 20.69 18.15 -20.90
CA LEU A 297 22.05 18.05 -20.39
C LEU A 297 22.07 17.69 -18.89
N TYR A 298 21.13 18.23 -18.11
CA TYR A 298 20.97 17.87 -16.70
C TYR A 298 20.46 16.43 -16.53
N GLY A 299 19.49 15.99 -17.33
CA GLY A 299 19.04 14.59 -17.38
C GLY A 299 20.17 13.63 -17.72
N ALA A 300 20.97 13.97 -18.73
CA ALA A 300 22.17 13.22 -19.11
C ALA A 300 23.22 13.19 -17.99
N LYS A 301 23.36 14.27 -17.21
CA LYS A 301 24.22 14.30 -16.02
C LYS A 301 23.71 13.30 -14.96
N MET A 302 22.43 13.31 -14.62
CA MET A 302 21.84 12.36 -13.66
C MET A 302 22.00 10.93 -14.12
N HIS A 303 21.77 10.68 -15.41
CA HIS A 303 22.01 9.40 -16.05
C HIS A 303 23.47 8.93 -15.91
N ARG A 304 24.47 9.81 -16.10
CA ARG A 304 25.89 9.45 -15.95
C ARG A 304 26.33 9.25 -14.51
N GLU A 305 25.84 10.08 -13.58
CA GLU A 305 26.22 10.01 -12.16
C GLU A 305 25.55 8.82 -11.45
N TYR A 306 24.34 8.45 -11.86
CA TYR A 306 23.58 7.34 -11.27
C TYR A 306 23.03 6.38 -12.34
N PRO A 307 23.88 5.68 -13.11
CA PRO A 307 23.52 4.97 -14.33
C PRO A 307 22.49 3.85 -14.14
N THR A 308 22.41 3.26 -12.94
CA THR A 308 21.42 2.24 -12.62
C THR A 308 20.17 2.78 -11.92
N ARG A 309 20.21 4.03 -11.45
CA ARG A 309 19.11 4.67 -10.70
C ARG A 309 18.30 5.62 -11.57
N PHE A 310 18.93 6.30 -12.52
CA PHE A 310 18.25 7.27 -13.38
C PHE A 310 18.39 6.95 -14.88
N GLY A 311 17.25 6.97 -15.54
CA GLY A 311 17.12 7.27 -16.96
C GLY A 311 16.44 8.61 -17.16
N PHE A 312 16.23 9.03 -18.40
CA PHE A 312 15.45 10.23 -18.66
C PHE A 312 14.79 10.23 -20.04
N PHE A 313 13.60 10.82 -20.08
CA PHE A 313 12.96 11.24 -21.30
C PHE A 313 13.37 12.69 -21.61
N ALA A 314 13.86 12.92 -22.81
CA ALA A 314 14.30 14.26 -23.22
C ALA A 314 13.09 15.17 -23.48
N SER A 315 13.20 16.41 -23.03
CA SER A 315 12.26 17.49 -23.34
C SER A 315 12.56 18.08 -24.71
N LEU A 316 11.52 18.49 -25.42
CA LEU A 316 11.64 19.21 -26.70
C LEU A 316 11.35 20.70 -26.51
N PRO A 317 11.77 21.58 -27.44
CA PRO A 317 11.22 22.93 -27.51
C PRO A 317 9.70 22.93 -27.66
N HIS A 318 9.07 24.07 -27.39
CA HIS A 318 7.66 24.30 -27.66
C HIS A 318 7.35 24.00 -29.14
N LEU A 319 6.33 23.18 -29.41
CA LEU A 319 6.04 22.68 -30.75
C LEU A 319 5.02 23.54 -31.51
N THR A 320 5.50 24.17 -32.57
CA THR A 320 4.73 24.85 -33.61
C THR A 320 5.26 24.39 -34.99
N PRO A 321 4.55 24.64 -36.10
CA PRO A 321 5.07 24.28 -37.43
C PRO A 321 6.51 24.77 -37.67
N ASP A 322 6.84 25.96 -37.17
CA ASP A 322 8.16 26.60 -37.36
C ASP A 322 9.26 25.99 -36.48
N THR A 323 8.92 25.39 -35.34
CA THR A 323 9.91 24.83 -34.40
C THR A 323 10.16 23.33 -34.58
N ILE A 324 9.37 22.65 -35.42
CA ILE A 324 9.54 21.21 -35.70
C ILE A 324 10.95 20.84 -36.17
N PRO A 325 11.63 21.60 -37.05
CA PRO A 325 13.01 21.31 -37.40
C PRO A 325 13.96 21.31 -36.19
N ALA A 326 13.85 22.31 -35.30
CA ALA A 326 14.66 22.38 -34.08
C ALA A 326 14.30 21.27 -33.08
N ALA A 327 13.03 20.88 -33.00
CA ALA A 327 12.59 19.75 -32.19
C ALA A 327 13.19 18.43 -32.69
N ILE A 328 13.24 18.22 -34.00
CA ILE A 328 13.89 17.07 -34.64
C ILE A 328 15.39 17.07 -34.33
N GLU A 329 16.09 18.20 -34.47
CA GLU A 329 17.50 18.31 -34.10
C GLU A 329 17.75 17.92 -32.63
N GLU A 330 16.86 18.34 -31.72
CA GLU A 330 16.96 17.98 -30.31
C GLU A 330 16.66 16.49 -30.07
N VAL A 331 15.69 15.89 -30.76
CA VAL A 331 15.45 14.43 -30.72
C VAL A 331 16.71 13.67 -31.12
N ILE A 332 17.35 14.07 -32.23
CA ILE A 332 18.58 13.46 -32.73
C ILE A 332 19.68 13.58 -31.68
N TYR A 333 19.93 14.79 -31.18
CA TYR A 333 20.97 15.05 -30.20
C TYR A 333 20.74 14.29 -28.89
N ALA A 334 19.52 14.30 -28.37
CA ALA A 334 19.18 13.65 -27.11
C ALA A 334 19.34 12.13 -27.19
N LEU A 335 18.87 11.50 -28.27
CA LEU A 335 18.93 10.04 -28.40
C LEU A 335 20.35 9.56 -28.78
N GLU A 336 21.04 10.24 -29.70
CA GLU A 336 22.35 9.79 -30.20
C GLU A 336 23.52 10.22 -29.34
N THR A 337 23.48 11.46 -28.80
CA THR A 337 24.61 12.04 -28.07
C THR A 337 24.42 11.94 -26.56
N LEU A 338 23.21 12.22 -26.06
CA LEU A 338 22.93 12.19 -24.63
C LEU A 338 22.47 10.82 -24.12
N HIS A 339 22.15 9.90 -25.04
CA HIS A 339 21.63 8.57 -24.74
C HIS A 339 20.35 8.61 -23.88
N ALA A 340 19.46 9.56 -24.18
CA ALA A 340 18.12 9.60 -23.58
C ALA A 340 17.37 8.29 -23.84
N ASP A 341 16.53 7.90 -22.88
CA ASP A 341 15.74 6.66 -22.95
C ASP A 341 14.47 6.81 -23.81
N GLY A 342 14.14 8.05 -24.17
CA GLY A 342 12.99 8.40 -24.98
C GLY A 342 12.73 9.90 -24.93
N ILE A 343 11.54 10.31 -25.35
CA ILE A 343 11.14 11.71 -25.51
C ILE A 343 9.87 11.99 -24.70
N THR A 344 9.80 13.12 -24.02
CA THR A 344 8.55 13.63 -23.43
C THR A 344 7.85 14.55 -24.42
N LEU A 345 6.58 14.25 -24.69
CA LEU A 345 5.65 15.13 -25.39
C LEU A 345 4.50 15.49 -24.46
N TYR A 346 3.88 16.64 -24.68
CA TYR A 346 2.66 17.00 -23.98
C TYR A 346 1.43 16.72 -24.85
N THR A 347 0.28 16.46 -24.21
CA THR A 347 -0.98 16.13 -24.91
C THR A 347 -1.34 17.10 -26.02
N ARG A 348 -0.94 18.37 -25.90
CA ARG A 348 -1.18 19.44 -26.87
C ARG A 348 -0.22 20.60 -26.70
N TYR A 349 -0.14 21.46 -27.71
CA TYR A 349 0.67 22.68 -27.72
C TYR A 349 -0.19 23.88 -28.16
N SER A 350 0.09 25.06 -27.59
CA SER A 350 -0.52 26.33 -28.02
C SER A 350 -0.20 26.62 -29.49
N GLY A 351 -1.14 27.23 -30.21
CA GLY A 351 -1.00 27.52 -31.64
C GLY A 351 -1.24 26.34 -32.59
N THR A 352 -0.98 25.09 -32.17
CA THR A 352 -1.10 23.91 -33.06
C THR A 352 -2.20 22.93 -32.65
N GLY A 353 -2.48 22.76 -31.36
CA GLY A 353 -3.47 21.80 -30.87
C GLY A 353 -2.88 20.46 -30.45
N TYR A 354 -3.57 19.37 -30.75
CA TYR A 354 -3.20 18.01 -30.32
C TYR A 354 -2.09 17.39 -31.18
N LEU A 355 -1.53 16.29 -30.69
CA LEU A 355 -0.32 15.67 -31.25
C LEU A 355 -0.52 15.02 -32.63
N GLY A 356 -1.74 14.73 -33.05
CA GLY A 356 -2.10 14.21 -34.37
C GLY A 356 -2.23 15.27 -35.47
N HIS A 357 -1.95 16.54 -35.16
CA HIS A 357 -1.96 17.61 -36.15
C HIS A 357 -0.89 17.40 -37.25
N ASP A 358 -1.24 17.64 -38.51
CA ASP A 358 -0.38 17.36 -39.68
C ASP A 358 1.01 18.04 -39.62
N ALA A 359 1.09 19.22 -39.00
CA ALA A 359 2.35 19.93 -38.77
C ALA A 359 3.38 19.11 -37.98
N PHE A 360 2.94 18.14 -37.17
CA PHE A 360 3.81 17.28 -36.37
C PHE A 360 4.21 15.99 -37.08
N ALA A 361 3.69 15.72 -38.29
CA ALA A 361 4.02 14.52 -39.05
C ALA A 361 5.54 14.29 -39.23
N PRO A 362 6.36 15.31 -39.58
CA PRO A 362 7.82 15.12 -39.70
C PRO A 362 8.50 14.71 -38.39
N LEU A 363 8.01 15.21 -37.24
CA LEU A 363 8.52 14.82 -35.93
C LEU A 363 8.18 13.34 -35.64
N TRP A 364 6.93 12.94 -35.91
CA TRP A 364 6.52 11.54 -35.76
C TRP A 364 7.28 10.59 -36.69
N ASP A 365 7.53 10.98 -37.93
CA ASP A 365 8.33 10.21 -38.89
C ASP A 365 9.76 9.97 -38.35
N GLU A 366 10.38 10.99 -37.76
CA GLU A 366 11.71 10.87 -37.15
C GLU A 366 11.70 9.99 -35.89
N LEU A 367 10.71 10.14 -35.01
CA LEU A 367 10.52 9.28 -33.84
C LEU A 367 10.32 7.81 -34.26
N ASN A 368 9.56 7.57 -35.33
CA ASN A 368 9.31 6.25 -35.90
C ASN A 368 10.56 5.63 -36.49
N ARG A 369 11.36 6.42 -37.23
CA ARG A 369 12.65 5.99 -37.78
C ARG A 369 13.61 5.52 -36.69
N ARG A 370 13.55 6.14 -35.51
CA ARG A 370 14.37 5.82 -34.35
C ARG A 370 13.77 4.76 -33.42
N GLN A 371 12.55 4.30 -33.71
CA GLN A 371 11.79 3.39 -32.85
C GLN A 371 11.69 3.92 -31.41
N ALA A 372 11.49 5.24 -31.28
CA ALA A 372 11.59 5.93 -30.01
C ALA A 372 10.48 5.52 -29.03
N VAL A 373 10.80 5.57 -27.73
CA VAL A 373 9.81 5.56 -26.67
C VAL A 373 9.38 7.01 -26.41
N VAL A 374 8.09 7.27 -26.47
CA VAL A 374 7.48 8.59 -26.25
C VAL A 374 6.60 8.52 -25.01
N PHE A 375 6.93 9.33 -24.02
CA PHE A 375 6.11 9.53 -22.83
C PHE A 375 5.22 10.76 -23.03
N ILE A 376 3.91 10.55 -23.10
CA ILE A 376 2.94 11.62 -23.28
C ILE A 376 2.37 12.03 -21.92
N HIS A 377 2.80 13.19 -21.45
CA HIS A 377 2.31 13.77 -20.20
C HIS A 377 1.16 14.76 -20.49
N PRO A 378 0.09 14.78 -19.68
CA PRO A 378 -0.96 15.76 -19.85
C PRO A 378 -0.49 17.18 -19.62
N THR A 379 -1.01 18.08 -20.43
CA THR A 379 -0.97 19.52 -20.21
C THR A 379 -2.33 20.09 -20.55
N ASN A 380 -2.53 21.37 -20.32
CA ASN A 380 -3.74 22.07 -20.71
C ASN A 380 -3.56 22.95 -21.95
N THR A 381 -4.68 23.46 -22.46
CA THR A 381 -4.66 24.60 -23.38
C THR A 381 -4.12 25.80 -22.61
N ALA A 382 -2.81 26.02 -22.64
CA ALA A 382 -2.25 27.35 -22.53
C ALA A 382 -2.71 28.13 -23.78
N THR A 383 -4.00 28.46 -23.89
CA THR A 383 -4.41 29.62 -24.68
C THR A 383 -3.73 30.80 -24.01
N ASP A 384 -2.55 31.10 -24.54
CA ASP A 384 -1.74 32.31 -24.44
C ASP A 384 -1.47 32.74 -23.01
N ALA A 385 -0.33 32.34 -22.43
CA ALA A 385 0.37 33.07 -21.37
C ALA A 385 -0.53 33.95 -20.48
N ARG A 386 -1.61 33.39 -19.93
CA ARG A 386 -2.55 34.18 -19.13
C ARG A 386 -1.90 34.33 -17.78
N ASP A 387 -1.98 35.52 -17.22
CA ASP A 387 -1.37 35.85 -15.93
C ASP A 387 -1.93 35.01 -14.76
N GLN A 388 -2.97 34.19 -14.99
CA GLN A 388 -3.66 33.41 -13.96
C GLN A 388 -4.03 31.99 -14.43
N PRO A 389 -3.93 30.99 -13.53
CA PRO A 389 -4.39 29.62 -13.78
C PRO A 389 -5.86 29.52 -14.16
N ILE A 390 -6.18 28.62 -15.10
CA ILE A 390 -7.57 28.30 -15.41
C ILE A 390 -8.03 27.18 -14.46
N LEU A 391 -8.64 27.55 -13.34
CA LEU A 391 -9.25 26.57 -12.44
C LEU A 391 -10.64 26.15 -12.96
N VAL A 392 -11.05 24.91 -12.71
CA VAL A 392 -12.44 24.46 -13.00
C VAL A 392 -13.43 25.16 -12.08
N ASN A 393 -13.03 25.30 -10.81
CA ASN A 393 -13.66 26.13 -9.80
C ASN A 393 -12.57 26.53 -8.77
N PRO A 394 -12.83 27.43 -7.81
CA PRO A 394 -11.80 27.94 -6.89
C PRO A 394 -10.99 26.90 -6.10
N ALA A 395 -11.49 25.66 -5.96
CA ALA A 395 -10.82 24.57 -5.24
C ALA A 395 -10.32 23.44 -6.15
N LEU A 396 -10.51 23.54 -7.47
CA LEU A 396 -10.26 22.45 -8.41
C LEU A 396 -9.30 22.88 -9.53
N PRO A 397 -7.98 22.72 -9.33
CA PRO A 397 -7.01 22.89 -10.39
C PRO A 397 -7.10 21.72 -11.38
N GLN A 398 -6.67 21.98 -12.61
CA GLN A 398 -6.86 21.06 -13.73
C GLN A 398 -6.19 19.69 -13.59
N PRO A 399 -5.01 19.55 -12.95
CA PRO A 399 -4.38 18.24 -12.79
C PRO A 399 -5.25 17.18 -12.11
N ILE A 400 -6.20 17.60 -11.26
CA ILE A 400 -7.02 16.68 -10.46
C ILE A 400 -7.98 15.85 -11.32
N ILE A 401 -8.55 16.41 -12.40
CA ILE A 401 -9.56 15.74 -13.23
C ILE A 401 -9.30 15.93 -14.74
N ASP A 402 -8.93 17.12 -15.19
CA ASP A 402 -8.85 17.43 -16.62
C ASP A 402 -7.63 16.80 -17.30
N TYR A 403 -6.52 16.63 -16.59
CA TYR A 403 -5.30 16.03 -17.13
C TYR A 403 -5.51 14.58 -17.64
N PRO A 404 -6.16 13.68 -16.87
CA PRO A 404 -6.62 12.39 -17.38
C PRO A 404 -7.51 12.50 -18.63
N HIS A 405 -8.39 13.50 -18.72
CA HIS A 405 -9.21 13.72 -19.91
C HIS A 405 -8.40 14.18 -21.12
N GLU A 406 -7.40 15.05 -20.93
CA GLU A 406 -6.49 15.48 -21.99
C GLU A 406 -5.67 14.31 -22.56
N THR A 407 -5.25 13.37 -21.69
CA THR A 407 -4.58 12.13 -22.11
C THR A 407 -5.48 11.29 -23.01
N CYS A 408 -6.76 11.16 -22.65
CA CYS A 408 -7.74 10.49 -23.49
C CYS A 408 -7.95 11.21 -24.84
N ARG A 409 -8.07 12.53 -24.84
CA ARG A 409 -8.29 13.32 -26.07
C ARG A 409 -7.13 13.18 -27.04
N THR A 410 -5.89 13.28 -26.57
CA THR A 410 -4.72 13.14 -27.45
C THR A 410 -4.59 11.71 -27.99
N ALA A 411 -4.92 10.69 -27.21
CA ALA A 411 -4.88 9.30 -27.69
C ALA A 411 -5.92 9.04 -28.80
N VAL A 412 -7.14 9.57 -28.64
CA VAL A 412 -8.17 9.52 -29.67
C VAL A 412 -7.73 10.29 -30.92
N ASP A 413 -7.17 11.48 -30.75
CA ASP A 413 -6.67 12.32 -31.85
C ASP A 413 -5.56 11.63 -32.66
N LEU A 414 -4.58 11.01 -32.00
CA LEU A 414 -3.51 10.26 -32.64
C LEU A 414 -4.03 9.06 -33.46
N ILE A 415 -5.09 8.39 -32.98
CA ILE A 415 -5.75 7.30 -33.71
C ILE A 415 -6.48 7.87 -34.93
N THR A 416 -7.34 8.88 -34.72
CA THR A 416 -8.23 9.39 -35.78
C THR A 416 -7.49 10.16 -36.88
N SER A 417 -6.36 10.77 -36.56
CA SER A 417 -5.45 11.41 -37.53
C SER A 417 -4.66 10.39 -38.38
N GLY A 418 -4.70 9.10 -38.01
CA GLY A 418 -3.88 8.07 -38.63
C GLY A 418 -2.40 8.13 -38.23
N THR A 419 -2.03 8.94 -37.24
CA THR A 419 -0.65 9.07 -36.75
C THR A 419 -0.12 7.74 -36.25
N ILE A 420 -0.92 6.99 -35.49
CA ILE A 420 -0.55 5.65 -35.00
C ILE A 420 -0.34 4.67 -36.16
N SER A 421 -1.22 4.67 -37.16
CA SER A 421 -1.10 3.79 -38.33
C SER A 421 0.16 4.07 -39.15
N ARG A 422 0.54 5.34 -39.27
CA ARG A 422 1.70 5.78 -40.07
C ARG A 422 3.04 5.54 -39.35
N ASN A 423 3.01 5.49 -38.02
CA ASN A 423 4.20 5.43 -37.16
C ASN A 423 4.21 4.18 -36.25
N PRO A 424 4.15 2.96 -36.81
CA PRO A 424 3.95 1.73 -36.04
C PRO A 424 5.14 1.34 -35.16
N ASN A 425 6.32 1.94 -35.36
CA ASN A 425 7.53 1.63 -34.58
C ASN A 425 7.71 2.54 -33.35
N VAL A 426 6.88 3.57 -33.19
CA VAL A 426 6.92 4.41 -31.99
C VAL A 426 6.20 3.71 -30.86
N THR A 427 6.85 3.61 -29.70
CA THR A 427 6.20 3.13 -28.49
C THR A 427 5.69 4.32 -27.68
N ILE A 428 4.39 4.42 -27.45
CA ILE A 428 3.78 5.54 -26.72
C ILE A 428 3.32 5.07 -25.34
N ILE A 429 3.79 5.76 -24.30
CA ILE A 429 3.34 5.62 -22.91
C ILE A 429 2.38 6.77 -22.62
N LEU A 430 1.14 6.46 -22.27
CA LEU A 430 0.12 7.40 -21.82
C LEU A 430 0.10 7.48 -20.29
N SER A 431 0.07 8.69 -19.77
CA SER A 431 0.03 8.90 -18.32
C SER A 431 -1.27 8.47 -17.65
N HIS A 432 -1.19 8.16 -16.35
CA HIS A 432 -2.35 8.04 -15.46
C HIS A 432 -3.38 6.99 -15.95
N GLY A 433 -2.90 5.81 -16.33
CA GLY A 433 -3.71 4.71 -16.84
C GLY A 433 -4.30 4.97 -18.22
N GLY A 434 -3.77 5.95 -18.98
CA GLY A 434 -4.40 6.46 -20.19
C GLY A 434 -5.57 7.41 -19.91
N GLY A 435 -5.68 7.88 -18.66
CA GLY A 435 -6.77 8.68 -18.15
C GLY A 435 -8.12 8.01 -18.38
N THR A 436 -9.01 8.68 -19.12
CA THR A 436 -10.35 8.12 -19.39
C THR A 436 -10.44 7.27 -20.66
N LEU A 437 -9.32 7.01 -21.35
CA LEU A 437 -9.32 6.21 -22.58
C LEU A 437 -9.90 4.80 -22.39
N PRO A 438 -9.53 4.01 -21.36
CA PRO A 438 -10.05 2.64 -21.22
C PRO A 438 -11.58 2.55 -21.15
N ILE A 439 -12.23 3.59 -20.63
CA ILE A 439 -13.68 3.68 -20.49
C ILE A 439 -14.33 4.24 -21.75
N LEU A 440 -13.71 5.25 -22.39
CA LEU A 440 -14.32 5.99 -23.49
C LEU A 440 -13.99 5.45 -24.89
N ALA A 441 -12.96 4.62 -25.04
CA ALA A 441 -12.50 4.15 -26.35
C ALA A 441 -13.60 3.46 -27.17
N THR A 442 -14.39 2.57 -26.55
CA THR A 442 -15.50 1.88 -27.25
C THR A 442 -16.57 2.86 -27.71
N ARG A 443 -16.88 3.87 -26.89
CA ARG A 443 -17.84 4.93 -27.27
C ARG A 443 -17.32 5.73 -28.46
N ALA A 444 -16.06 6.16 -28.40
CA ALA A 444 -15.44 6.93 -29.48
C ALA A 444 -15.40 6.12 -30.78
N ALA A 445 -14.92 4.88 -30.72
CA ALA A 445 -14.81 3.97 -31.85
C ALA A 445 -16.14 3.80 -32.62
N ASN A 446 -17.23 3.47 -31.91
CA ASN A 446 -18.52 3.25 -32.54
C ASN A 446 -19.15 4.56 -33.04
N LEU A 447 -19.15 5.62 -32.22
CA LEU A 447 -19.79 6.87 -32.62
C LEU A 447 -19.09 7.54 -33.81
N LEU A 448 -17.75 7.55 -33.83
CA LEU A 448 -17.00 8.11 -34.95
C LEU A 448 -17.30 7.35 -36.25
N TYR A 449 -17.36 6.03 -36.19
CA TYR A 449 -17.61 5.19 -37.36
C TYR A 449 -19.07 5.29 -37.85
N ASP A 450 -20.05 5.10 -36.96
CA ASP A 450 -21.48 5.10 -37.33
C ASP A 450 -21.96 6.48 -37.79
N ALA A 451 -21.40 7.55 -37.21
CA ALA A 451 -21.64 8.92 -37.67
C ALA A 451 -20.84 9.30 -38.92
N LYS A 452 -20.06 8.38 -39.50
CA LYS A 452 -19.24 8.58 -40.71
C LYS A 452 -18.20 9.70 -40.58
N LEU A 453 -17.68 9.90 -39.37
CA LEU A 453 -16.62 10.87 -39.08
C LEU A 453 -15.21 10.27 -39.26
N THR A 454 -15.11 8.95 -39.38
CA THR A 454 -13.86 8.23 -39.70
C THR A 454 -14.14 7.01 -40.57
N THR A 455 -13.14 6.56 -41.32
CA THR A 455 -13.13 5.27 -42.03
C THR A 455 -12.50 4.15 -41.20
N ILE A 456 -11.92 4.46 -40.03
CA ILE A 456 -11.34 3.48 -39.13
C ILE A 456 -12.47 2.69 -38.46
N THR A 457 -12.53 1.39 -38.72
CA THR A 457 -13.50 0.48 -38.10
C THR A 457 -13.36 0.46 -36.57
N PRO A 458 -14.43 0.23 -35.80
CA PRO A 458 -14.34 0.16 -34.35
C PRO A 458 -13.31 -0.85 -33.83
N GLU A 459 -13.15 -1.99 -34.51
CA GLU A 459 -12.18 -3.03 -34.17
C GLU A 459 -10.74 -2.52 -34.28
N THR A 460 -10.40 -1.91 -35.43
CA THR A 460 -9.07 -1.31 -35.66
C THR A 460 -8.79 -0.17 -34.67
N PHE A 461 -9.78 0.70 -34.41
CA PHE A 461 -9.64 1.79 -33.44
C PHE A 461 -9.29 1.23 -32.05
N LEU A 462 -10.07 0.24 -31.58
CA LEU A 462 -9.86 -0.36 -30.28
C LEU A 462 -8.52 -1.10 -30.23
N GLU A 463 -8.11 -1.78 -31.28
CA GLU A 463 -6.80 -2.45 -31.33
C GLU A 463 -5.63 -1.45 -31.18
N GLN A 464 -5.73 -0.29 -31.82
CA GLN A 464 -4.76 0.80 -31.66
C GLN A 464 -4.82 1.41 -30.26
N ALA A 465 -6.01 1.68 -29.73
CA ALA A 465 -6.18 2.23 -28.39
C ALA A 465 -5.62 1.31 -27.29
N ARG A 466 -5.72 -0.02 -27.47
CA ARG A 466 -5.15 -1.00 -26.53
C ARG A 466 -3.64 -1.19 -26.69
N SER A 467 -3.06 -0.73 -27.81
CA SER A 467 -1.64 -0.88 -28.13
C SER A 467 -0.73 0.11 -27.40
N PHE A 468 -1.27 1.21 -26.88
CA PHE A 468 -0.55 2.11 -26.00
C PHE A 468 -0.01 1.38 -24.76
N TYR A 469 1.05 1.93 -24.17
CA TYR A 469 1.46 1.62 -22.80
C TYR A 469 0.78 2.59 -21.83
N PHE A 470 0.52 2.13 -20.61
CA PHE A 470 -0.22 2.88 -19.59
C PHE A 470 0.57 2.87 -18.29
N ASP A 471 1.05 4.03 -17.83
CA ASP A 471 1.63 4.11 -16.48
C ASP A 471 0.54 4.19 -15.41
N LEU A 472 0.85 3.81 -14.18
CA LEU A 472 -0.11 3.80 -13.07
C LEU A 472 0.07 4.96 -12.09
N ALA A 473 0.76 6.03 -12.48
CA ALA A 473 0.87 7.20 -11.63
C ALA A 473 -0.52 7.68 -11.22
N LEU A 474 -0.74 7.75 -9.90
CA LEU A 474 -2.02 8.14 -9.29
C LEU A 474 -3.26 7.39 -9.83
N SER A 475 -3.07 6.20 -10.42
CA SER A 475 -4.14 5.49 -11.14
C SER A 475 -4.22 4.00 -10.79
N GLY A 476 -3.42 3.53 -9.83
CA GLY A 476 -3.38 2.14 -9.38
C GLY A 476 -4.42 1.75 -8.32
N ASN A 477 -5.64 2.32 -8.36
CA ASN A 477 -6.75 1.86 -7.51
C ASN A 477 -7.37 0.56 -8.08
N GLU A 478 -8.15 -0.16 -7.27
CA GLU A 478 -8.66 -1.50 -7.61
C GLU A 478 -9.52 -1.47 -8.88
N GLU A 479 -10.37 -0.46 -9.03
CA GLU A 479 -11.27 -0.31 -10.18
C GLU A 479 -10.50 -0.10 -11.49
N ASN A 480 -9.49 0.77 -11.48
CA ASN A 480 -8.64 1.00 -12.65
C ASN A 480 -7.78 -0.22 -12.96
N MET A 481 -7.26 -0.90 -11.94
CA MET A 481 -6.48 -2.13 -12.12
C MET A 481 -7.34 -3.23 -12.78
N GLN A 482 -8.58 -3.41 -12.31
CA GLN A 482 -9.51 -4.36 -12.93
C GLN A 482 -9.84 -3.98 -14.39
N SER A 483 -10.03 -2.69 -14.66
CA SER A 483 -10.30 -2.16 -16.00
C SER A 483 -9.12 -2.34 -16.95
N LEU A 484 -7.88 -2.11 -16.49
CA LEU A 484 -6.68 -2.17 -17.31
C LEU A 484 -6.14 -3.58 -17.51
N VAL A 485 -6.05 -4.38 -16.44
CA VAL A 485 -5.34 -5.68 -16.44
C VAL A 485 -6.18 -6.87 -15.96
N GLY A 486 -7.48 -6.69 -15.70
CA GLY A 486 -8.37 -7.79 -15.36
C GLY A 486 -8.49 -8.84 -16.47
N ARG A 487 -9.31 -9.88 -16.26
CA ARG A 487 -9.49 -10.99 -17.22
C ARG A 487 -9.81 -10.51 -18.65
N ASN A 488 -10.56 -9.41 -18.76
CA ASN A 488 -10.90 -8.72 -20.02
C ASN A 488 -10.36 -7.28 -20.01
N GLY A 489 -9.20 -7.07 -19.39
CA GLY A 489 -8.57 -5.76 -19.25
C GLY A 489 -8.36 -5.06 -20.59
N PHE A 490 -8.47 -3.74 -20.57
CA PHE A 490 -8.32 -2.91 -21.75
C PHE A 490 -6.91 -2.99 -22.33
N ALA A 491 -5.88 -2.93 -21.48
CA ALA A 491 -4.49 -2.89 -21.94
C ALA A 491 -4.06 -4.24 -22.51
N LYS A 492 -3.20 -4.21 -23.54
CA LYS A 492 -2.49 -5.43 -23.97
C LYS A 492 -1.63 -5.98 -22.83
N ARG A 493 -1.43 -7.30 -22.83
CA ARG A 493 -0.58 -7.96 -21.83
C ARG A 493 0.83 -7.37 -21.84
N GLY A 494 1.29 -6.89 -20.68
CA GLY A 494 2.61 -6.28 -20.53
C GLY A 494 2.70 -4.83 -21.02
N HIS A 495 1.57 -4.15 -21.23
CA HIS A 495 1.51 -2.73 -21.59
C HIS A 495 1.17 -1.82 -20.41
N VAL A 496 1.17 -2.34 -19.19
CA VAL A 496 0.96 -1.53 -17.97
C VAL A 496 2.28 -1.41 -17.23
N LEU A 497 2.58 -0.19 -16.78
CA LEU A 497 3.87 0.23 -16.22
C LEU A 497 3.66 0.88 -14.85
N TYR A 498 4.64 0.74 -13.96
CA TYR A 498 4.66 1.45 -12.69
C TYR A 498 5.08 2.92 -12.87
N GLY A 499 4.36 3.83 -12.21
CA GLY A 499 4.62 5.27 -12.20
C GLY A 499 4.29 5.87 -10.83
N SER A 500 5.01 6.91 -10.38
CA SER A 500 4.74 7.57 -9.09
C SER A 500 4.20 9.00 -9.18
N ASP A 501 4.55 9.73 -10.24
CA ASP A 501 4.32 11.18 -10.42
C ASP A 501 4.98 12.03 -9.31
N PHE A 502 6.02 11.51 -8.67
CA PHE A 502 6.85 12.29 -7.76
C PHE A 502 7.59 13.41 -8.52
N PRO A 503 7.79 14.62 -7.96
CA PRO A 503 7.36 15.10 -6.64
C PRO A 503 6.02 15.86 -6.65
N TYR A 504 5.30 15.88 -7.77
CA TYR A 504 4.03 16.57 -7.90
C TYR A 504 2.92 15.84 -7.13
N ALA A 505 2.93 14.51 -7.18
CA ALA A 505 2.23 13.65 -6.25
C ALA A 505 2.86 13.72 -4.85
N PRO A 506 2.09 14.08 -3.80
CA PRO A 506 2.60 14.04 -2.43
C PRO A 506 2.97 12.62 -2.00
N VAL A 507 4.07 12.45 -1.26
CA VAL A 507 4.53 11.15 -0.74
C VAL A 507 3.42 10.36 -0.02
N PRO A 508 2.56 10.95 0.83
CA PRO A 508 1.44 10.22 1.43
C PRO A 508 0.46 9.64 0.41
N THR A 509 0.25 10.32 -0.73
CA THR A 509 -0.59 9.86 -1.83
C THR A 509 0.09 8.73 -2.60
N ILE A 510 1.37 8.86 -2.92
CA ILE A 510 2.18 7.79 -3.54
C ILE A 510 2.12 6.52 -2.67
N ASN A 511 2.35 6.67 -1.36
CA ASN A 511 2.25 5.58 -0.39
C ASN A 511 0.90 4.86 -0.44
N LYS A 512 -0.21 5.60 -0.60
CA LYS A 512 -1.56 5.03 -0.71
C LYS A 512 -1.73 4.23 -2.00
N TYR A 513 -1.37 4.80 -3.15
CA TYR A 513 -1.50 4.11 -4.44
C TYR A 513 -0.61 2.88 -4.54
N VAL A 514 0.63 2.94 -4.01
CA VAL A 514 1.52 1.77 -3.97
C VAL A 514 0.95 0.65 -3.09
N ARG A 515 0.22 0.99 -2.02
CA ARG A 515 -0.51 -0.01 -1.22
C ARG A 515 -1.68 -0.61 -2.00
N MET A 516 -2.49 0.23 -2.65
CA MET A 516 -3.66 -0.20 -3.42
C MET A 516 -3.31 -1.16 -4.56
N MET A 517 -2.16 -0.96 -5.22
CA MET A 517 -1.70 -1.85 -6.29
C MET A 517 -1.26 -3.24 -5.82
N GLY A 518 -1.21 -3.53 -4.52
CA GLY A 518 -0.85 -4.87 -4.02
C GLY A 518 0.62 -5.28 -4.25
N LEU A 519 1.45 -4.41 -4.83
CA LEU A 519 2.84 -4.66 -5.25
C LEU A 519 3.84 -4.86 -4.08
N ARG A 520 3.44 -5.43 -2.94
CA ARG A 520 4.24 -5.52 -1.71
C ARG A 520 4.95 -6.85 -1.46
N SER A 521 4.62 -7.94 -2.15
CA SER A 521 5.38 -9.19 -1.99
C SER A 521 5.02 -10.22 -3.06
N ALA A 522 6.03 -10.72 -3.78
CA ALA A 522 5.87 -11.87 -4.66
C ALA A 522 5.71 -13.16 -3.81
N SER A 523 4.49 -13.68 -3.65
CA SER A 523 4.31 -15.03 -3.11
C SER A 523 3.22 -15.93 -3.71
N ARG A 524 2.52 -15.60 -4.80
CA ARG A 524 1.64 -16.55 -5.53
C ARG A 524 1.31 -16.12 -6.97
N ALA A 525 0.58 -16.92 -7.75
CA ALA A 525 0.35 -16.72 -9.19
C ALA A 525 -0.19 -15.33 -9.64
N GLU A 526 -0.68 -14.47 -8.73
CA GLU A 526 -0.96 -13.04 -8.93
C GLU A 526 0.32 -12.18 -9.11
N ASP A 527 1.46 -12.65 -8.60
CA ASP A 527 2.80 -12.05 -8.67
C ASP A 527 3.28 -11.75 -10.11
N ALA A 528 2.78 -12.48 -11.12
CA ALA A 528 3.26 -12.32 -12.48
C ALA A 528 2.79 -11.01 -13.11
N VAL A 529 1.55 -10.59 -12.82
CA VAL A 529 1.02 -9.30 -13.30
C VAL A 529 1.69 -8.16 -12.55
N ASP A 530 1.80 -8.29 -11.23
CA ASP A 530 2.45 -7.32 -10.37
C ASP A 530 3.92 -7.10 -10.74
N GLN A 531 4.66 -8.17 -10.96
CA GLN A 531 6.04 -8.12 -11.42
C GLN A 531 6.15 -7.52 -12.83
N ALA A 532 5.21 -7.84 -13.73
CA ALA A 532 5.20 -7.27 -15.06
C ALA A 532 5.03 -5.75 -15.00
N ILE A 533 4.06 -5.28 -14.21
CA ILE A 533 3.78 -3.86 -13.99
C ILE A 533 4.96 -3.16 -13.31
N ALA A 534 5.47 -3.75 -12.24
CA ALA A 534 6.58 -3.19 -11.46
C ALA A 534 7.86 -3.05 -12.27
N ARG A 535 8.13 -3.97 -13.21
CA ARG A 535 9.45 -4.06 -13.85
C ARG A 535 9.46 -4.64 -15.26
N ASP A 536 8.89 -5.83 -15.50
CA ASP A 536 9.20 -6.58 -16.72
C ASP A 536 8.71 -5.85 -17.99
N SER A 537 7.57 -5.16 -17.92
CA SER A 537 7.05 -4.32 -19.00
C SER A 537 8.02 -3.18 -19.33
N ALA A 538 8.55 -2.50 -18.30
CA ALA A 538 9.50 -1.40 -18.48
C ALA A 538 10.87 -1.89 -19.00
N VAL A 539 11.34 -3.06 -18.56
CA VAL A 539 12.60 -3.65 -19.05
C VAL A 539 12.55 -3.94 -20.56
N LYS A 540 11.38 -4.26 -21.13
CA LYS A 540 11.23 -4.41 -22.58
C LYS A 540 11.47 -3.10 -23.33
N LEU A 541 11.07 -1.98 -22.74
CA LEU A 541 11.25 -0.65 -23.32
C LEU A 541 12.68 -0.13 -23.09
N PHE A 542 13.26 -0.45 -21.94
CA PHE A 542 14.55 0.07 -21.49
C PHE A 542 15.50 -1.09 -21.12
N PRO A 543 15.99 -1.85 -22.12
CA PRO A 543 16.74 -3.09 -21.89
C PRO A 543 18.03 -2.89 -21.10
N ARG A 544 18.60 -1.67 -21.09
CA ARG A 544 19.80 -1.36 -20.31
C ARG A 544 19.61 -1.46 -18.79
N PHE A 545 18.36 -1.40 -18.31
CA PHE A 545 18.06 -1.57 -16.88
C PHE A 545 17.82 -3.02 -16.49
N GLN A 546 17.92 -3.96 -17.42
CA GLN A 546 17.81 -5.39 -17.15
C GLN A 546 18.86 -5.84 -16.12
N ILE A 547 18.45 -6.68 -15.18
CA ILE A 547 19.33 -7.31 -14.18
C ILE A 547 19.34 -8.83 -14.36
N ALA A 548 20.32 -9.51 -13.75
CA ALA A 548 20.48 -10.96 -13.86
C ALA A 548 19.24 -11.78 -13.38
N ALA A 549 18.39 -11.20 -12.53
CA ALA A 549 17.14 -11.81 -12.09
C ALA A 549 16.07 -11.84 -13.21
N ASP A 550 16.11 -10.89 -14.15
CA ASP A 550 15.15 -10.81 -15.26
C ASP A 550 15.45 -11.91 -16.29
N VAL A 551 16.72 -12.14 -16.61
CA VAL A 551 17.18 -13.16 -17.58
C VAL A 551 16.88 -14.59 -17.08
N ARG A 552 17.07 -14.85 -15.78
CA ARG A 552 16.80 -16.17 -15.17
C ARG A 552 15.30 -16.53 -15.18
N ARG A 553 14.41 -15.54 -15.18
CA ARG A 553 12.95 -15.76 -15.20
C ARG A 553 12.45 -16.19 -16.57
N VAL A 554 12.89 -15.55 -17.66
CA VAL A 554 12.51 -15.93 -19.04
C VAL A 554 12.79 -17.41 -19.32
N ARG A 555 13.91 -17.95 -18.80
CA ARG A 555 14.24 -19.37 -18.93
C ARG A 555 13.31 -20.30 -18.15
N LYS A 556 12.85 -19.92 -16.95
CA LYS A 556 11.94 -20.75 -16.14
C LYS A 556 10.55 -20.87 -16.77
N THR A 557 10.01 -19.82 -17.38
CA THR A 557 8.70 -19.84 -18.05
C THR A 557 8.68 -20.83 -19.21
N ASN A 558 9.81 -20.97 -19.93
CA ASN A 558 9.93 -21.91 -21.06
C ASN A 558 10.04 -23.39 -20.64
N TYR A 559 10.50 -23.70 -19.42
CA TYR A 559 10.58 -25.08 -18.92
C TYR A 559 9.21 -25.66 -18.51
N TRP A 560 8.30 -24.82 -17.99
CA TRP A 560 6.95 -25.26 -17.63
C TRP A 560 6.03 -25.45 -18.85
N GLY A 561 6.31 -24.76 -19.96
CA GLY A 561 5.63 -24.99 -21.26
C GLY A 561 5.91 -26.37 -21.85
N PHE A 562 7.09 -26.95 -21.57
CA PHE A 562 7.44 -28.31 -22.03
C PHE A 562 6.85 -29.43 -21.16
N LEU A 563 6.60 -29.17 -19.87
CA LEU A 563 5.97 -30.14 -18.96
C LEU A 563 4.44 -30.14 -19.04
N SER A 564 3.82 -29.03 -19.46
CA SER A 564 2.36 -28.93 -19.63
C SER A 564 1.85 -29.53 -20.95
N ALA A 565 2.72 -29.79 -21.93
CA ALA A 565 2.38 -30.52 -23.16
C ALA A 565 2.49 -32.06 -23.02
N GLY A 566 3.07 -32.57 -21.92
CA GLY A 566 3.36 -34.00 -21.73
C GLY A 566 2.44 -34.76 -20.77
N LEU A 567 1.48 -34.10 -20.12
CA LEU A 567 0.58 -34.71 -19.13
C LEU A 567 -0.88 -34.35 -19.42
N LEU A 568 -1.38 -34.84 -20.57
CA LEU A 568 -2.81 -35.09 -20.75
C LEU A 568 -3.17 -36.35 -19.93
N ILE A 569 -3.55 -36.17 -18.66
CA ILE A 569 -4.25 -37.22 -17.91
C ILE A 569 -5.76 -37.00 -18.10
N PRO A 570 -6.54 -37.99 -18.55
CA PRO A 570 -7.96 -37.83 -18.82
C PRO A 570 -8.73 -37.50 -17.54
N ALA A 571 -9.68 -36.57 -17.65
CA ALA A 571 -10.64 -36.25 -16.60
C ALA A 571 -11.47 -37.51 -16.23
N GLY A 572 -11.39 -37.93 -14.97
CA GLY A 572 -12.31 -38.93 -14.44
C GLY A 572 -11.75 -39.83 -13.34
N ILE A 573 -11.29 -39.29 -12.21
CA ILE A 573 -11.18 -40.07 -10.97
C ILE A 573 -11.69 -39.24 -9.79
N SER A 574 -12.81 -39.68 -9.23
CA SER A 574 -13.51 -39.11 -8.08
C SER A 574 -12.72 -39.30 -6.77
N VAL A 575 -12.85 -38.31 -5.88
CA VAL A 575 -12.25 -38.15 -4.53
C VAL A 575 -12.57 -39.30 -3.54
N ALA A 576 -13.33 -40.31 -3.95
CA ALA A 576 -13.74 -41.43 -3.09
C ALA A 576 -12.65 -42.51 -2.85
N TYR A 577 -11.49 -42.47 -3.54
CA TYR A 577 -10.48 -43.54 -3.42
C TYR A 577 -9.48 -43.35 -2.26
N TYR A 578 -9.34 -42.13 -1.71
CA TYR A 578 -8.36 -41.84 -0.66
C TYR A 578 -8.82 -42.20 0.77
N TYR A 579 -10.10 -42.51 0.98
CA TYR A 579 -10.65 -42.78 2.33
C TYR A 579 -10.60 -44.25 2.77
N ARG A 580 -10.06 -45.17 1.95
CA ARG A 580 -10.03 -46.62 2.26
C ARG A 580 -8.68 -47.20 2.68
N ILE A 581 -7.63 -46.38 2.83
CA ILE A 581 -6.28 -46.85 3.18
C ILE A 581 -5.86 -46.48 4.61
N LEU A 582 -6.69 -45.76 5.39
CA LEU A 582 -6.34 -45.35 6.77
C LEU A 582 -7.19 -45.98 7.89
N VAL A 583 -7.89 -47.08 7.60
CA VAL A 583 -8.44 -47.97 8.64
C VAL A 583 -8.21 -49.41 8.21
N LYS A 584 -7.03 -49.95 8.49
CA LYS A 584 -6.74 -51.37 8.74
C LYS A 584 -5.47 -51.51 9.56
#